data_AF-A0A8W8MLG1-F1
#
_entry.id   AF-A0A8W8MLG1-F1
#
_cell.length_a   1.000
_cell.length_b   1.000
_cell.length_c   1.000
_cell.angle_alpha   90.00
_cell.angle_beta   90.00
_cell.angle_gamma   90.00
#
_symmetry.space_group_name_H-M   'P 1'
#
loop_
_entity.id
_entity.type
_entity.pdbx_description
1 polymer ?
#
loop_
_entity_poly.entity_id
_entity_poly.type
_entity_poly.pdbx_seq_one_letter_code
_entity_poly.pdbx_strand_id
1 'polypeptide(L)'
;MLGGSYKTDCPPEVKVKQAISGCVDGESMTFLLEDDTILTMPLELVEVALPNVEKEEIESHVISRYNQMLSIRRTSKGSSVISIEFL
;
A
#
# COMPACT_ATOMS: atom_id res chain seq x y z
N MET A 1 19.49 30.25 -25.45
CA MET A 1 19.72 29.43 -24.24
C MET A 1 18.43 28.65 -23.98
N LEU A 2 18.38 27.36 -24.30
CA LEU A 2 17.25 26.50 -23.95
C LEU A 2 17.78 25.44 -22.98
N GLY A 3 17.62 25.72 -21.70
CA GLY A 3 18.05 24.86 -20.60
C GLY A 3 16.93 24.73 -19.57
N GLY A 4 15.70 24.47 -20.04
CA GLY A 4 14.61 24.05 -19.17
C GLY A 4 14.71 22.55 -18.97
N SER A 5 15.24 22.11 -17.82
CA SER A 5 15.13 20.71 -17.40
C SER A 5 13.65 20.40 -17.17
N TYR A 6 12.97 19.85 -18.17
CA TYR A 6 11.67 19.23 -17.96
C TYR A 6 11.89 18.04 -17.03
N LYS A 7 11.63 18.20 -15.73
CA LYS A 7 11.40 17.06 -14.86
C LYS A 7 10.10 16.42 -15.36
N THR A 8 10.21 15.45 -16.26
CA THR A 8 9.12 14.53 -16.51
C THR A 8 8.91 13.77 -15.21
N ASP A 9 7.92 14.18 -14.41
CA ASP A 9 7.46 13.38 -13.29
C ASP A 9 6.98 12.06 -13.88
N CYS A 10 7.77 11.01 -13.66
CA CYS A 10 7.41 9.69 -14.16
C CYS A 10 6.07 9.28 -13.53
N PRO A 11 5.13 8.75 -14.33
CA PRO A 11 3.78 8.46 -13.86
C PRO A 11 3.81 7.41 -12.74
N PRO A 12 2.91 7.50 -11.76
CA PRO A 12 2.84 6.53 -10.68
C PRO A 12 2.61 5.12 -11.23
N GLU A 13 3.25 4.14 -10.62
CA GLU A 13 3.13 2.73 -10.98
C GLU A 13 2.03 2.09 -10.12
N VAL A 14 1.21 1.24 -10.72
CA VAL A 14 0.20 0.44 -10.01
C VAL A 14 0.59 -1.02 -10.13
N LYS A 15 0.70 -1.71 -8.99
CA LYS A 15 0.92 -3.16 -8.94
C LYS A 15 -0.17 -3.82 -8.13
N VAL A 16 -0.68 -4.92 -8.65
CA VAL A 16 -1.58 -5.79 -7.90
C VAL A 16 -0.76 -6.92 -7.30
N LYS A 17 -0.92 -7.14 -6.00
CA LYS A 17 -0.22 -8.17 -5.24
C LYS A 17 -1.15 -8.79 -4.22
N GLN A 18 -0.99 -10.09 -3.99
CA GLN A 18 -1.70 -10.77 -2.93
C GLN A 18 -0.98 -10.58 -1.60
N ALA A 19 -1.72 -10.20 -0.55
CA ALA A 19 -1.25 -10.25 0.82
C ALA A 19 -1.51 -11.64 1.41
N ILE A 20 -0.46 -12.23 1.99
CA ILE A 20 -0.53 -13.50 2.72
C ILE A 20 -0.82 -13.25 4.20
N SER A 21 -0.22 -12.18 4.75
CA SER A 21 -0.41 -11.77 6.13
C SER A 21 -0.15 -10.27 6.29
N GLY A 22 -0.59 -9.72 7.42
CA GLY A 22 -0.24 -8.37 7.81
C GLY A 22 -0.31 -8.17 9.31
N CYS A 23 0.35 -7.13 9.80
CA CYS A 23 0.37 -6.73 11.20
C CYS A 23 0.41 -5.21 11.32
N VAL A 24 -0.21 -4.68 12.37
CA VAL A 24 -0.13 -3.26 12.73
C VAL A 24 1.00 -3.06 13.73
N ASP A 25 1.88 -2.10 13.46
CA ASP A 25 2.94 -1.65 14.37
C ASP A 25 2.83 -0.13 14.55
N GLY A 26 2.15 0.27 15.63
CA GLY A 26 1.83 1.67 15.91
C GLY A 26 1.01 2.31 14.78
N GLU A 27 1.60 3.30 14.11
CA GLU A 27 0.97 4.03 12.99
C GLU A 27 1.35 3.47 11.61
N SER A 28 1.90 2.27 11.57
CA SER A 28 2.29 1.60 10.34
C SER A 28 1.60 0.24 10.20
N MET A 29 1.22 -0.10 8.97
CA MET A 29 0.77 -1.43 8.60
C MET A 29 1.86 -2.09 7.75
N THR A 30 2.21 -3.32 8.08
CA THR A 30 3.14 -4.13 7.29
C THR A 30 2.44 -5.36 6.75
N PHE A 31 2.61 -5.63 5.45
CA PHE A 31 2.10 -6.80 4.75
C PHE A 31 3.24 -7.68 4.27
N LEU A 32 3.07 -9.00 4.41
CA LEU A 32 3.84 -9.99 3.66
C LEU A 32 3.07 -10.32 2.38
N LEU A 33 3.71 -10.10 1.24
CA LEU A 33 3.13 -10.39 -0.08
C LEU A 33 3.52 -11.80 -0.56
N GLU A 34 2.76 -12.33 -1.52
CA GLU A 34 2.97 -13.66 -2.13
C GLU A 34 4.37 -13.92 -2.69
N ASP A 35 5.09 -12.86 -3.07
CA ASP A 35 6.44 -12.92 -3.66
C ASP A 35 7.55 -12.66 -2.62
N ASP A 36 7.24 -12.89 -1.35
CA ASP A 36 8.10 -12.64 -0.18
C ASP A 36 8.48 -11.16 0.00
N THR A 37 7.85 -10.24 -0.74
CA THR A 37 8.06 -8.80 -0.54
C THR A 37 7.38 -8.35 0.74
N ILE A 38 8.12 -7.57 1.54
CA ILE A 38 7.56 -6.85 2.69
C ILE A 38 7.11 -5.46 2.21
N LEU A 39 5.85 -5.14 2.47
CA LEU A 39 5.27 -3.84 2.17
C LEU A 39 4.85 -3.14 3.45
N THR A 40 5.56 -2.08 3.81
CA THR A 40 5.20 -1.22 4.94
C THR A 40 4.62 0.10 4.43
N MET A 41 3.54 0.55 5.06
CA MET A 41 2.89 1.83 4.74
C MET A 41 2.26 2.47 5.98
N PRO A 42 2.01 3.78 5.96
CA PRO A 42 1.23 4.43 7.01
C PRO A 42 -0.14 3.79 7.15
N LEU A 43 -0.57 3.58 8.40
CA LEU A 43 -1.88 3.01 8.72
C LEU A 43 -3.03 3.89 8.21
N GLU A 44 -2.84 5.21 8.20
CA GLU A 44 -3.77 6.18 7.62
C GLU A 44 -4.18 5.83 6.18
N LEU A 45 -3.26 5.30 5.35
CA LEU A 45 -3.60 4.89 3.98
C LEU A 45 -4.52 3.66 3.95
N VAL A 46 -4.39 2.78 4.94
CA VAL A 46 -5.24 1.59 5.10
C VAL A 46 -6.62 1.99 5.63
N GLU A 47 -6.68 2.91 6.57
CA GLU A 47 -7.93 3.49 7.09
C GLU A 47 -8.75 4.14 5.95
N VAL A 48 -8.10 4.91 5.07
CA VAL A 48 -8.76 5.49 3.88
C VAL A 48 -9.28 4.42 2.93
N ALA A 49 -8.56 3.30 2.80
CA ALA A 49 -8.95 2.19 1.95
C ALA A 49 -10.04 1.29 2.55
N LEU A 50 -10.21 1.31 3.88
CA LEU A 50 -11.18 0.55 4.64
C LEU A 50 -12.03 1.48 5.54
N PRO A 51 -12.81 2.43 4.96
CA PRO A 51 -13.48 3.49 5.72
C PRO A 51 -14.58 2.99 6.67
N ASN A 52 -14.98 1.72 6.57
CA ASN A 52 -16.01 1.10 7.42
C ASN A 52 -15.42 0.15 8.47
N VAL A 53 -14.09 0.12 8.61
CA VAL A 53 -13.39 -0.73 9.57
C VAL A 53 -12.74 0.19 10.59
N GLU A 54 -13.06 -0.02 11.86
CA GLU A 54 -12.42 0.73 12.95
C GLU A 54 -10.93 0.40 13.01
N LYS A 55 -10.10 1.37 13.38
CA LYS A 55 -8.63 1.23 13.41
C LYS A 55 -8.17 -0.02 14.17
N GLU A 56 -8.80 -0.29 15.31
CA GLU A 56 -8.51 -1.43 16.18
C GLU A 56 -8.86 -2.79 15.52
N GLU A 57 -9.77 -2.78 14.55
CA GLU A 57 -10.24 -3.97 13.83
C GLU A 57 -9.48 -4.18 12.51
N ILE A 58 -8.69 -3.22 12.03
CA ILE A 58 -7.99 -3.31 10.74
C ILE A 58 -7.12 -4.56 10.64
N GLU A 59 -6.30 -4.83 11.65
CA GLU A 59 -5.42 -6.00 11.64
C GLU A 59 -6.24 -7.29 11.54
N SER A 60 -7.26 -7.42 12.39
CA SER A 60 -8.15 -8.58 12.38
C SER A 60 -8.92 -8.70 11.06
N HIS A 61 -9.34 -7.58 10.47
CA HIS A 61 -10.03 -7.54 9.19
C HIS A 61 -9.14 -8.07 8.07
N VAL A 62 -7.92 -7.55 7.97
CA VAL A 62 -6.93 -7.98 6.97
C VAL A 62 -6.59 -9.46 7.13
N ILE A 63 -6.36 -9.93 8.37
CA ILE A 63 -6.03 -11.33 8.64
C ILE A 63 -7.21 -12.26 8.34
N SER A 64 -8.44 -11.84 8.67
CA SER A 64 -9.66 -12.63 8.42
C SER A 64 -9.91 -12.86 6.93
N ARG A 65 -9.48 -11.91 6.09
CA ARG A 65 -9.54 -12.01 4.64
C ARG A 65 -8.25 -12.62 4.10
N TYR A 66 -8.12 -13.93 4.33
CA TYR A 66 -7.06 -14.72 3.75
C TYR A 66 -6.96 -14.43 2.24
N ASN A 67 -5.74 -14.22 1.73
CA ASN A 67 -5.47 -14.03 0.30
C ASN A 67 -6.02 -12.75 -0.35
N GLN A 68 -6.16 -11.66 0.41
CA GLN A 68 -6.68 -10.40 -0.11
C GLN A 68 -5.76 -9.78 -1.17
N MET A 69 -6.36 -9.35 -2.27
CA MET A 69 -5.65 -8.71 -3.38
C MET A 69 -5.54 -7.21 -3.10
N LEU A 70 -4.32 -6.69 -3.16
CA LEU A 70 -3.99 -5.29 -2.92
C LEU A 70 -3.59 -4.63 -4.23
N SER A 71 -4.31 -3.58 -4.62
CA SER A 71 -3.86 -2.65 -5.65
C SER A 71 -3.02 -1.57 -5.00
N ILE A 72 -1.72 -1.58 -5.25
CA ILE A 72 -0.74 -0.71 -4.59
C ILE A 72 -0.27 0.32 -5.61
N ARG A 73 -0.60 1.59 -5.37
CA ARG A 73 -0.10 2.71 -6.18
C ARG A 73 1.15 3.26 -5.54
N ARG A 74 2.26 3.34 -6.29
CA ARG A 74 3.54 3.85 -5.81
C ARG A 74 4.03 5.01 -6.65
N THR A 75 4.93 5.81 -6.09
CA THR A 75 5.72 6.75 -6.87
C THR A 75 6.52 5.99 -7.93
N SER A 76 6.80 6.62 -9.06
CA SER A 76 7.52 6.02 -10.19
C SER A 76 8.93 5.51 -9.88
N LYS A 77 9.52 5.93 -8.75
CA LYS A 77 10.78 5.39 -8.23
C LYS A 77 10.58 4.15 -7.34
N GLY A 78 9.34 3.66 -7.21
CA GLY A 78 8.96 2.52 -6.39
C GLY A 78 9.11 2.72 -4.88
N SER A 79 9.58 3.90 -4.44
CA SER A 79 10.11 4.11 -3.08
C SER A 79 9.03 4.41 -2.04
N SER A 80 7.85 4.87 -2.47
CA SER A 80 6.78 5.27 -1.54
C SER A 80 5.43 4.84 -2.05
N VAL A 81 4.63 4.25 -1.17
CA VAL A 81 3.22 3.96 -1.41
C VAL A 81 2.45 5.28 -1.36
N ILE A 82 1.64 5.52 -2.39
CA ILE A 82 0.77 6.69 -2.52
C ILE A 82 -0.63 6.33 -2.02
N SER A 83 -1.14 5.17 -2.43
CA SER A 83 -2.46 4.69 -2.03
C SER A 83 -2.52 3.17 -2.15
N ILE A 84 -3.49 2.58 -1.46
CA ILE A 84 -3.82 1.17 -1.52
C ILE A 84 -5.33 1.01 -1.71
N GLU A 85 -5.74 -0.03 -2.44
CA GLU A 85 -7.12 -0.46 -2.55
C GLU A 85 -7.18 -1.96 -2.29
N PHE A 86 -8.17 -2.38 -1.52
CA PHE A 86 -8.45 -3.79 -1.25
C PHE A 86 -9.50 -4.28 -2.25
N LEU A 87 -9.14 -5.27 -3.06
CA LEU A 87 -9.98 -5.84 -4.14
C LEU A 87 -10.83 -7.03 -3.64
#